data_AF-A0A1U8Q6D7-F1
#
_entry.id   AF-A0A1U8Q6D7-F1
#
_cell.length_a   1.000
_cell.length_b   1.000
_cell.length_c   1.000
_cell.angle_alpha   90.00
_cell.angle_beta   90.00
_cell.angle_gamma   90.00
#
_symmetry.space_group_name_H-M   'P 1'
#
loop_
_entity.id
_entity.type
_entity.pdbx_description
1 polymer ?
#
loop_
_entity_poly.entity_id
_entity_poly.type
_entity_poly.pdbx_seq_one_letter_code
_entity_poly.pdbx_strand_id
1 'polypeptide(L)'
;MVKLSGGFQYSRNHQRITSQDPASGPGLFDGNGKLLGSASSPIQIWKDGDCIEQSSTDIWHSICASVKAACSLANVAGEEVSGLGFAATCSLVAVDADGSPVTVSWSGDTRRNIIVWMDHRAVKQAERINSSNSPVLQYFGGSVSPEMQPPKLLWVKENLQESWSMAFRWMDLSDWLSYRATGDDTRSLCTTICKWTYLGHAHMEQLNEKNSRDMEACGWDDDFWEEIGLGDLVEGHHAKIGRSVAFPGHPLGSGLTPAAAKELGLSVGTPVGTSLIDAHAGGMGIMESVPVSQYEEKENGKEAICHRMVLVCGTFTCHMAISRNKVSIPGLWGPYWSALVPEFWLTEGGQSATGALLDYIVENHVASPCLANRAAYQSTSLFELLNRILESMMHDMEVPFLAALTKDIHVLPDFHGKRSPIADPKAKGMISGLTLDTSEKQLALLYLATVQGIAYGTRHIVEHCNSYGHKYRLTYFLHVVGLPRTLCTFNSMQISLVVQLFFQEKVNLFFWVLPFLVLLLQRSTLVLMKP
;
A
#
# COMPACT_ATOMS: atom_id res chain seq x y z
N MET A 1 -8.54 -13.97 -3.94
CA MET A 1 -8.37 -12.50 -3.97
C MET A 1 -7.38 -12.16 -5.09
N VAL A 2 -7.74 -11.28 -6.01
CA VAL A 2 -6.84 -10.78 -7.06
C VAL A 2 -6.18 -9.51 -6.56
N LYS A 3 -4.85 -9.50 -6.43
CA LYS A 3 -4.09 -8.32 -6.02
C LYS A 3 -3.26 -7.79 -7.19
N LEU A 4 -3.48 -6.55 -7.56
CA LEU A 4 -2.54 -5.78 -8.38
C LEU A 4 -1.65 -5.01 -7.42
N SER A 5 -0.35 -5.28 -7.46
CA SER A 5 0.64 -4.49 -6.74
C SER A 5 1.49 -3.74 -7.74
N GLY A 6 1.67 -2.43 -7.54
CA GLY A 6 2.65 -1.63 -8.28
C GLY A 6 4.12 -1.96 -7.99
N GLY A 7 4.39 -3.16 -7.46
CA GLY A 7 5.74 -3.63 -7.14
C GLY A 7 6.44 -4.15 -8.39
N PHE A 8 7.65 -3.67 -8.60
CA PHE A 8 8.53 -4.10 -9.68
C PHE A 8 8.98 -5.54 -9.44
N GLN A 9 8.62 -6.46 -10.35
CA GLN A 9 9.01 -7.87 -10.22
C GLN A 9 10.30 -8.11 -11.01
N TYR A 10 11.34 -8.62 -10.35
CA TYR A 10 12.59 -9.02 -11.02
C TYR A 10 12.39 -10.33 -11.78
N SER A 11 12.38 -10.27 -13.11
CA SER A 11 12.39 -11.46 -13.98
C SER A 11 13.80 -12.04 -14.07
N ARG A 12 13.93 -13.35 -13.82
CA ARG A 12 15.15 -14.13 -14.07
C ARG A 12 15.24 -14.45 -15.56
N ASN A 13 15.78 -13.56 -16.39
CA ASN A 13 16.28 -13.97 -17.70
C ASN A 13 17.66 -13.37 -17.98
N HIS A 14 18.57 -14.24 -18.41
CA HIS A 14 19.96 -13.93 -18.70
C HIS A 14 20.04 -13.03 -19.94
N GLN A 15 20.09 -11.72 -19.74
CA GLN A 15 20.86 -10.69 -20.47
C GLN A 15 20.18 -9.33 -20.27
N ARG A 16 20.89 -8.41 -19.60
CA ARG A 16 20.48 -7.05 -19.15
C ARG A 16 19.36 -7.01 -18.11
N ILE A 17 19.75 -6.67 -16.88
CA ILE A 17 18.84 -6.18 -15.82
C ILE A 17 18.41 -4.77 -16.22
N THR A 18 17.43 -4.65 -17.12
CA THR A 18 16.77 -3.38 -17.46
C THR A 18 15.33 -3.64 -17.91
N SER A 19 14.49 -4.23 -17.05
CA SER A 19 13.05 -3.90 -17.02
C SER A 19 12.46 -4.28 -15.66
N GLN A 20 12.11 -3.24 -14.91
CA GLN A 20 11.30 -3.32 -13.70
C GLN A 20 9.84 -3.27 -14.15
N ASP A 21 9.25 -4.43 -14.45
CA ASP A 21 7.90 -4.48 -15.01
C ASP A 21 6.87 -4.68 -13.89
N PRO A 22 5.82 -3.83 -13.82
CA PRO A 22 4.71 -4.05 -12.91
C PRO A 22 3.98 -5.35 -13.29
N ALA A 23 3.35 -6.00 -12.32
CA ALA A 23 2.67 -7.27 -12.54
C ALA A 23 1.32 -7.36 -11.83
N SER A 24 0.38 -8.08 -12.42
CA SER A 24 -0.87 -8.51 -11.81
C SER A 24 -0.73 -9.93 -11.29
N GLY A 25 -1.19 -10.26 -10.07
CA GLY A 25 -1.15 -11.64 -9.60
C GLY A 25 -2.27 -12.01 -8.62
N PRO A 26 -3.09 -13.03 -8.91
CA PRO A 26 -4.06 -13.54 -7.96
C PRO A 26 -3.43 -14.49 -6.95
N GLY A 27 -3.97 -14.46 -5.74
CA GLY A 27 -3.82 -15.53 -4.77
C GLY A 27 -5.12 -16.31 -4.63
N LEU A 28 -5.05 -17.61 -4.83
CA LEU A 28 -6.11 -18.55 -4.50
C LEU A 28 -5.90 -19.07 -3.08
N PHE A 29 -6.91 -18.95 -2.23
CA PHE A 29 -6.83 -19.32 -0.82
C PHE A 29 -7.93 -20.31 -0.46
N ASP A 30 -7.65 -21.21 0.48
CA ASP A 30 -8.69 -22.05 1.09
C ASP A 30 -9.50 -21.30 2.16
N GLY A 31 -10.51 -21.96 2.74
CA GLY A 31 -11.35 -21.39 3.79
C GLY A 31 -10.62 -21.04 5.10
N ASN A 32 -9.38 -21.49 5.28
CA ASN A 32 -8.53 -21.16 6.43
C ASN A 32 -7.51 -20.05 6.09
N GLY A 33 -7.56 -19.49 4.88
CA GLY A 33 -6.63 -18.45 4.43
C GLY A 33 -5.26 -18.98 3.97
N LYS A 34 -5.11 -20.29 3.76
CA LYS A 34 -3.86 -20.86 3.21
C LYS A 34 -3.79 -20.61 1.70
N LEU A 35 -2.67 -20.08 1.23
CA LEU A 35 -2.41 -19.90 -0.20
C LEU A 35 -2.24 -21.28 -0.88
N LEU A 36 -3.12 -21.56 -1.86
CA LEU A 36 -3.11 -22.80 -2.66
C LEU A 36 -2.36 -22.62 -3.99
N GLY A 37 -2.48 -21.45 -4.60
CA GLY A 37 -1.85 -21.14 -5.87
C GLY A 37 -1.75 -19.64 -6.11
N SER A 38 -0.70 -19.26 -6.82
CA SER A 38 -0.51 -17.89 -7.29
C SER A 38 0.21 -17.92 -8.62
N ALA A 39 -0.08 -16.92 -9.44
CA ALA A 39 0.63 -16.66 -10.68
C ALA A 39 0.75 -15.13 -10.84
N SER A 40 1.65 -14.69 -11.70
CA SER A 40 1.70 -13.30 -12.11
C SER A 40 1.90 -13.16 -13.62
N SER A 41 1.44 -12.05 -14.16
CA SER A 41 1.66 -11.66 -15.55
C SER A 41 2.03 -10.17 -15.59
N PRO A 42 2.99 -9.78 -16.43
CA PRO A 42 3.40 -8.39 -16.54
C PRO A 42 2.27 -7.54 -17.13
N ILE A 43 2.24 -6.26 -16.73
CA ILE A 43 1.32 -5.25 -17.28
C ILE A 43 2.11 -4.13 -17.94
N GLN A 44 1.59 -3.62 -19.05
CA GLN A 44 2.20 -2.54 -19.81
C GLN A 44 2.20 -1.24 -19.02
N ILE A 45 3.33 -0.53 -19.03
CA ILE A 45 3.47 0.81 -18.46
C ILE A 45 4.12 1.74 -19.48
N TRP A 46 3.65 2.98 -19.56
CA TRP A 46 4.30 4.06 -20.31
C TRP A 46 4.74 5.14 -19.33
N LYS A 47 5.98 5.61 -19.47
CA LYS A 47 6.56 6.65 -18.63
C LYS A 47 7.17 7.72 -19.53
N ASP A 48 6.72 8.96 -19.37
CA ASP A 48 7.25 10.14 -20.06
C ASP A 48 7.31 11.33 -19.09
N GLY A 49 8.50 11.61 -18.57
CA GLY A 49 8.69 12.56 -17.47
C GLY A 49 7.82 12.20 -16.26
N ASP A 50 7.00 13.14 -15.81
CA ASP A 50 6.06 12.99 -14.69
C ASP A 50 4.75 12.28 -15.08
N CYS A 51 4.54 11.99 -16.37
CA CYS A 51 3.36 11.31 -16.89
C CYS A 51 3.58 9.78 -16.92
N ILE A 52 2.78 9.05 -16.17
CA ILE A 52 2.84 7.59 -16.03
C ILE A 52 1.46 7.00 -16.30
N GLU A 53 1.39 6.16 -17.34
CA GLU A 53 0.14 5.69 -17.92
C GLU A 53 0.09 4.16 -18.03
N GLN A 54 -1.12 3.60 -17.95
CA GLN A 54 -1.39 2.17 -18.14
C GLN A 54 -2.64 1.96 -18.99
N SER A 55 -2.92 0.69 -19.31
CA SER A 55 -4.10 0.27 -20.05
C SER A 55 -4.99 -0.62 -19.21
N SER A 56 -6.27 -0.25 -19.07
CA SER A 56 -7.23 -1.06 -18.32
C SER A 56 -7.49 -2.40 -19.01
N THR A 57 -7.54 -2.41 -20.35
CA THR A 57 -7.70 -3.63 -21.16
C THR A 57 -6.53 -4.59 -20.97
N ASP A 58 -5.30 -4.09 -21.00
CA ASP A 58 -4.10 -4.92 -20.77
C ASP A 58 -4.10 -5.54 -19.36
N ILE A 59 -4.39 -4.72 -18.34
CA ILE A 59 -4.49 -5.17 -16.95
C ILE A 59 -5.56 -6.26 -16.81
N TRP A 60 -6.74 -6.09 -17.40
CA TRP A 60 -7.80 -7.10 -17.34
C TRP A 60 -7.38 -8.42 -17.97
N HIS A 61 -6.78 -8.38 -19.16
CA HIS A 61 -6.28 -9.59 -19.81
C HIS A 61 -5.20 -10.29 -18.98
N SER A 62 -4.29 -9.51 -18.40
CA SER A 62 -3.23 -10.01 -17.52
C SER A 62 -3.80 -10.68 -16.27
N ILE A 63 -4.85 -10.12 -15.66
CA ILE A 63 -5.59 -10.73 -14.56
C ILE A 63 -6.22 -12.05 -14.99
N CYS A 64 -6.94 -12.07 -16.12
CA CYS A 64 -7.59 -13.28 -16.64
C CYS A 64 -6.60 -14.41 -16.87
N ALA A 65 -5.45 -14.11 -17.48
CA ALA A 65 -4.38 -15.09 -17.68
C ALA A 65 -3.84 -15.61 -16.34
N SER A 66 -3.59 -14.70 -15.39
CA SER A 66 -3.03 -15.06 -14.10
C SER A 66 -4.00 -15.85 -13.22
N VAL A 67 -5.31 -15.58 -13.29
CA VAL A 67 -6.35 -16.35 -12.56
C VAL A 67 -6.40 -17.78 -13.04
N LYS A 68 -6.46 -17.98 -14.37
CA LYS A 68 -6.42 -19.30 -14.98
C LYS A 68 -5.15 -20.07 -14.62
N ALA A 69 -4.00 -19.40 -14.65
CA ALA A 69 -2.73 -20.00 -14.26
C ALA A 69 -2.70 -20.37 -12.77
N ALA A 70 -3.21 -19.51 -11.86
CA ALA A 70 -3.26 -19.81 -10.43
C ALA A 70 -4.18 -20.99 -10.10
N CYS A 71 -5.36 -21.07 -10.73
CA CYS A 71 -6.27 -22.21 -10.61
C CYS A 71 -5.61 -23.51 -11.11
N SER A 72 -4.94 -23.46 -12.26
CA SER A 72 -4.22 -24.61 -12.81
C SER A 72 -3.08 -25.08 -11.90
N LEU A 73 -2.27 -24.16 -11.35
CA LEU A 73 -1.19 -24.47 -10.41
C LEU A 73 -1.70 -25.05 -9.09
N ALA A 74 -2.86 -24.59 -8.62
CA ALA A 74 -3.51 -25.10 -7.42
C ALA A 74 -4.28 -26.41 -7.65
N ASN A 75 -4.45 -26.84 -8.91
CA ASN A 75 -5.32 -27.94 -9.31
C ASN A 75 -6.76 -27.78 -8.76
N VAL A 76 -7.31 -26.56 -8.92
CA VAL A 76 -8.68 -26.19 -8.51
C VAL A 76 -9.47 -25.81 -9.75
N ALA A 77 -10.65 -26.40 -9.93
CA ALA A 77 -11.55 -26.07 -11.02
C ALA A 77 -12.20 -24.69 -10.80
N GLY A 78 -12.56 -23.99 -11.89
CA GLY A 78 -13.15 -22.65 -11.80
C GLY A 78 -14.48 -22.62 -11.04
N GLU A 79 -15.20 -23.74 -11.04
CA GLU A 79 -16.47 -23.96 -10.36
C GLU A 79 -16.33 -24.07 -8.84
N GLU A 80 -15.13 -24.41 -8.35
CA GLU A 80 -14.84 -24.52 -6.91
C GLU A 80 -14.52 -23.16 -6.28
N VAL A 81 -14.38 -22.10 -7.09
CA VAL A 81 -14.09 -20.75 -6.60
C VAL A 81 -15.38 -20.09 -6.10
N SER A 82 -15.51 -20.02 -4.78
CA SER A 82 -16.70 -19.50 -4.09
C SER A 82 -16.80 -17.97 -4.01
N GLY A 83 -15.75 -17.23 -4.39
CA GLY A 83 -15.78 -15.77 -4.33
C GLY A 83 -14.52 -15.08 -4.85
N LEU A 84 -14.67 -13.81 -5.22
CA LEU A 84 -13.63 -12.97 -5.78
C LEU A 84 -13.59 -11.61 -5.07
N GLY A 85 -12.39 -11.07 -4.90
CA GLY A 85 -12.17 -9.71 -4.42
C GLY A 85 -11.01 -9.11 -5.16
N PHE A 86 -11.12 -7.83 -5.52
CA PHE A 86 -10.10 -7.09 -6.25
C PHE A 86 -9.42 -6.08 -5.34
N ALA A 87 -8.09 -6.04 -5.41
CA ALA A 87 -7.31 -4.97 -4.84
C ALA A 87 -6.33 -4.42 -5.86
N ALA A 88 -6.17 -3.09 -5.92
CA ALA A 88 -5.26 -2.45 -6.85
C ALA A 88 -4.65 -1.17 -6.31
N THR A 89 -3.62 -0.67 -6.99
CA THR A 89 -3.11 0.69 -6.77
C THR A 89 -4.22 1.70 -7.00
N CYS A 90 -4.19 2.83 -6.28
CA CYS A 90 -5.13 3.94 -6.43
C CYS A 90 -4.92 4.77 -7.72
N SER A 91 -4.93 4.10 -8.87
CA SER A 91 -4.79 4.70 -10.20
C SER A 91 -6.16 5.11 -10.75
N LEU A 92 -6.22 6.16 -11.57
CA LEU A 92 -7.45 6.70 -12.14
C LEU A 92 -7.74 6.09 -13.52
N VAL A 93 -8.92 5.49 -13.71
CA VAL A 93 -9.37 4.90 -14.97
C VAL A 93 -10.45 5.78 -15.60
N ALA A 94 -10.35 6.00 -16.91
CA ALA A 94 -11.35 6.70 -17.72
C ALA A 94 -12.04 5.76 -18.71
N VAL A 95 -13.37 5.75 -18.73
CA VAL A 95 -14.17 5.02 -19.72
C VAL A 95 -15.40 5.82 -20.19
N ASP A 96 -15.87 5.52 -21.39
CA ASP A 96 -17.08 6.11 -21.97
C ASP A 96 -18.37 5.41 -21.50
N ALA A 97 -19.50 5.79 -22.10
CA ALA A 97 -20.83 5.29 -21.72
C ALA A 97 -20.97 3.77 -21.94
N ASP A 98 -20.31 3.24 -22.96
CA ASP A 98 -20.29 1.83 -23.33
C ASP A 98 -19.22 1.03 -22.55
N GLY A 99 -18.42 1.71 -21.72
CA GLY A 99 -17.34 1.12 -20.94
C GLY A 99 -16.04 0.97 -21.72
N SER A 100 -15.92 1.60 -22.89
CA SER A 100 -14.69 1.58 -23.70
C SER A 100 -13.63 2.55 -23.14
N PRO A 101 -12.33 2.25 -23.29
CA PRO A 101 -11.25 3.11 -22.83
C PRO A 101 -11.28 4.53 -23.43
N VAL A 102 -11.23 5.55 -22.57
CA VAL A 102 -11.06 6.96 -22.97
C VAL A 102 -9.63 7.39 -22.69
N THR A 103 -8.94 7.94 -23.69
CA THR A 103 -7.52 8.30 -23.52
C THR A 103 -7.33 9.37 -22.44
N VAL A 104 -6.31 9.20 -21.60
CA VAL A 104 -5.81 10.20 -20.64
C VAL A 104 -4.40 10.67 -21.02
N SER A 105 -4.02 10.44 -22.27
CA SER A 105 -2.69 10.68 -22.81
C SER A 105 -2.70 11.76 -23.88
N TRP A 106 -1.66 12.59 -23.92
CA TRP A 106 -1.41 13.53 -25.01
C TRP A 106 -1.24 12.84 -26.37
N SER A 107 -0.88 11.55 -26.36
CA SER A 107 -0.73 10.78 -27.59
C SER A 107 -2.07 10.53 -28.32
N GLY A 108 -3.20 10.68 -27.64
CA GLY A 108 -4.51 10.30 -28.17
C GLY A 108 -4.74 8.79 -28.24
N ASP A 109 -3.77 7.96 -27.82
CA ASP A 109 -3.92 6.50 -27.81
C ASP A 109 -4.97 6.09 -26.76
N THR A 110 -6.12 5.60 -27.21
CA THR A 110 -7.23 5.19 -26.35
C THR A 110 -6.88 4.04 -25.43
N ARG A 111 -5.84 3.25 -25.74
CA ARG A 111 -5.37 2.20 -24.84
C ARG A 111 -4.77 2.76 -23.57
N ARG A 112 -4.29 4.01 -23.58
CA ARG A 112 -3.71 4.70 -22.42
C ARG A 112 -4.81 5.46 -21.69
N ASN A 113 -5.63 4.73 -20.96
CA ASN A 113 -6.81 5.24 -20.24
C ASN A 113 -6.67 5.21 -18.72
N ILE A 114 -5.47 4.96 -18.21
CA ILE A 114 -5.17 4.97 -16.79
C ILE A 114 -4.08 6.00 -16.48
N ILE A 115 -4.36 6.93 -15.57
CA ILE A 115 -3.32 7.75 -14.90
C ILE A 115 -2.87 6.99 -13.65
N VAL A 116 -1.61 6.56 -13.63
CA VAL A 116 -1.09 5.70 -12.56
C VAL A 116 -1.00 6.47 -11.24
N TRP A 117 -1.12 5.77 -10.10
CA TRP A 117 -1.04 6.36 -8.75
C TRP A 117 0.18 7.29 -8.58
N MET A 118 1.38 6.86 -9.03
CA MET A 118 2.65 7.59 -8.93
C MET A 118 2.87 8.69 -9.99
N ASP A 119 1.87 9.00 -10.80
CA ASP A 119 1.92 10.10 -11.76
C ASP A 119 1.85 11.46 -11.04
N HIS A 120 2.76 12.38 -11.38
CA HIS A 120 2.87 13.71 -10.77
C HIS A 120 2.52 14.86 -11.74
N ARG A 121 1.84 14.58 -12.87
CA ARG A 121 1.43 15.63 -13.83
C ARG A 121 0.54 16.71 -13.21
N ALA A 122 -0.17 16.38 -12.14
CA ALA A 122 -1.17 17.21 -11.48
C ALA A 122 -0.65 18.04 -10.29
N VAL A 123 0.67 18.26 -10.16
CA VAL A 123 1.26 19.05 -9.05
C VAL A 123 0.65 20.46 -8.94
N LYS A 124 0.53 21.18 -10.06
CA LYS A 124 -0.02 22.55 -10.05
C LYS A 124 -1.49 22.59 -9.61
N GLN A 125 -2.26 21.59 -10.02
CA GLN A 125 -3.66 21.43 -9.64
C GLN A 125 -3.79 21.15 -8.14
N ALA A 126 -2.93 20.27 -7.60
CA ALA A 126 -2.89 19.99 -6.16
C ALA A 126 -2.52 21.25 -5.35
N GLU A 127 -1.51 22.01 -5.77
CA GLU A 127 -1.13 23.28 -5.12
C GLU A 127 -2.29 24.29 -5.09
N ARG A 128 -3.03 24.42 -6.19
CA ARG A 128 -4.21 25.30 -6.26
C ARG A 128 -5.34 24.81 -5.35
N ILE A 129 -5.67 23.51 -5.36
CA ILE A 129 -6.68 22.95 -4.45
C ILE A 129 -6.28 23.19 -2.99
N ASN A 130 -5.02 22.96 -2.65
CA ASN A 130 -4.52 23.16 -1.28
C ASN A 130 -4.54 24.63 -0.83
N SER A 131 -4.52 25.59 -1.76
CA SER A 131 -4.63 27.01 -1.42
C SER A 131 -6.03 27.45 -0.98
N SER A 132 -7.05 26.62 -1.24
CA SER A 132 -8.45 26.92 -0.95
C SER A 132 -8.82 26.72 0.53
N ASN A 133 -8.02 25.95 1.28
CA ASN A 133 -8.25 25.61 2.70
C ASN A 133 -9.64 24.99 2.97
N SER A 134 -10.21 24.28 2.00
CA SER A 134 -11.50 23.61 2.18
C SER A 134 -11.51 22.66 3.39
N PRO A 135 -12.62 22.59 4.17
CA PRO A 135 -12.73 21.72 5.34
C PRO A 135 -12.45 20.23 5.06
N VAL A 136 -12.69 19.76 3.84
CA VAL A 136 -12.42 18.36 3.46
C VAL A 136 -10.94 18.00 3.55
N LEU A 137 -10.04 18.97 3.36
CA LEU A 137 -8.59 18.77 3.38
C LEU A 137 -8.08 18.32 4.76
N GLN A 138 -8.84 18.55 5.83
CA GLN A 138 -8.49 18.10 7.18
C GLN A 138 -8.39 16.57 7.28
N TYR A 139 -9.09 15.83 6.42
CA TYR A 139 -9.03 14.36 6.36
C TYR A 139 -7.82 13.84 5.57
N PHE A 140 -7.06 14.74 4.96
CA PHE A 140 -5.88 14.42 4.15
C PHE A 140 -4.60 14.99 4.79
N GLY A 141 -4.63 15.21 6.10
CA GLY A 141 -3.50 15.79 6.84
C GLY A 141 -3.27 17.28 6.53
N GLY A 142 -4.27 17.96 5.96
CA GLY A 142 -4.24 19.39 5.61
C GLY A 142 -4.02 19.67 4.12
N SER A 143 -3.71 18.67 3.30
CA SER A 143 -3.44 18.87 1.87
C SER A 143 -3.69 17.61 1.05
N VAL A 144 -4.28 17.74 -0.15
CA VAL A 144 -4.31 16.66 -1.14
C VAL A 144 -2.94 16.49 -1.82
N SER A 145 -2.61 15.24 -2.12
CA SER A 145 -1.43 14.88 -2.92
C SER A 145 -1.76 14.97 -4.43
N PRO A 146 -0.81 15.31 -5.32
CA PRO A 146 -1.01 15.17 -6.77
C PRO A 146 -1.33 13.75 -7.22
N GLU A 147 -1.04 12.75 -6.39
CA GLU A 147 -1.34 11.33 -6.65
C GLU A 147 -2.83 10.98 -6.42
N MET A 148 -3.59 11.86 -5.75
CA MET A 148 -5.03 11.68 -5.50
C MET A 148 -5.88 12.05 -6.72
N GLN A 149 -7.14 11.63 -6.72
CA GLN A 149 -7.98 11.73 -7.92
C GLN A 149 -8.46 13.14 -8.27
N PRO A 150 -8.85 14.03 -7.32
CA PRO A 150 -9.32 15.37 -7.69
C PRO A 150 -8.27 16.21 -8.46
N PRO A 151 -6.99 16.28 -8.05
CA PRO A 151 -5.96 16.94 -8.87
C PRO A 151 -5.82 16.34 -10.27
N LYS A 152 -5.85 15.01 -10.42
CA LYS A 152 -5.75 14.32 -11.71
C LYS A 152 -6.94 14.64 -12.63
N LEU A 153 -8.15 14.63 -12.08
CA LEU A 153 -9.38 15.00 -12.81
C LEU A 153 -9.32 16.46 -13.28
N LEU A 154 -8.92 17.37 -12.40
CA LEU A 154 -8.76 18.78 -12.75
C LEU A 154 -7.71 18.95 -13.84
N TRP A 155 -6.60 18.21 -13.79
CA TRP A 155 -5.60 18.22 -14.84
C TRP A 155 -6.18 17.76 -16.17
N VAL A 156 -6.92 16.65 -16.20
CA VAL A 156 -7.55 16.15 -17.45
C VAL A 156 -8.54 17.18 -18.00
N LYS A 157 -9.40 17.75 -17.15
CA LYS A 157 -10.37 18.77 -17.58
C LYS A 157 -9.71 19.96 -18.26
N GLU A 158 -8.58 20.41 -17.73
CA GLU A 158 -7.84 21.57 -18.26
C GLU A 158 -7.05 21.26 -19.53
N ASN A 159 -6.52 20.04 -19.64
CA ASN A 159 -5.52 19.69 -20.64
C ASN A 159 -6.06 18.80 -21.78
N LEU A 160 -7.08 17.98 -21.50
CA LEU A 160 -7.65 16.98 -22.40
C LEU A 160 -9.17 17.12 -22.48
N GLN A 161 -9.64 18.27 -22.96
CA GLN A 161 -11.07 18.63 -22.99
C GLN A 161 -11.94 17.62 -23.79
N GLU A 162 -11.40 17.09 -24.89
CA GLU A 162 -12.10 16.06 -25.68
C GLU A 162 -12.31 14.79 -24.85
N SER A 163 -11.25 14.27 -24.22
CA SER A 163 -11.34 13.14 -23.30
C SER A 163 -12.29 13.41 -22.13
N TRP A 164 -12.26 14.61 -21.56
CA TRP A 164 -13.17 15.00 -20.48
C TRP A 164 -14.64 14.92 -20.91
N SER A 165 -14.94 15.37 -22.14
CA SER A 165 -16.29 15.31 -22.71
C SER A 165 -16.76 13.89 -23.00
N MET A 166 -15.86 13.01 -23.46
CA MET A 166 -16.15 11.61 -23.77
C MET A 166 -16.27 10.72 -22.53
N ALA A 167 -15.54 11.04 -21.47
CA ALA A 167 -15.54 10.26 -20.25
C ALA A 167 -16.92 10.29 -19.58
N PHE A 168 -17.50 9.11 -19.47
CA PHE A 168 -18.77 8.87 -18.79
C PHE A 168 -18.55 8.35 -17.37
N ARG A 169 -17.45 7.65 -17.11
CA ARG A 169 -17.05 7.22 -15.76
C ARG A 169 -15.57 7.46 -15.51
N TRP A 170 -15.32 7.97 -14.31
CA TRP A 170 -14.02 8.05 -13.67
C TRP A 170 -14.04 7.11 -12.47
N MET A 171 -13.08 6.21 -12.40
CA MET A 171 -13.07 5.16 -11.37
C MET A 171 -11.66 4.98 -10.83
N ASP A 172 -11.55 4.61 -9.56
CA ASP A 172 -10.31 4.03 -9.07
C ASP A 172 -10.12 2.66 -9.73
N LEU A 173 -8.87 2.25 -9.97
CA LEU A 173 -8.57 1.01 -10.70
C LEU A 173 -9.19 -0.21 -10.04
N SER A 174 -9.20 -0.28 -8.72
CA SER A 174 -9.81 -1.42 -8.03
C SER A 174 -11.32 -1.47 -8.22
N ASP A 175 -12.00 -0.32 -8.28
CA ASP A 175 -13.44 -0.22 -8.55
C ASP A 175 -13.76 -0.56 -10.01
N TRP A 176 -12.93 -0.10 -10.96
CA TRP A 176 -13.05 -0.46 -12.37
C TRP A 176 -12.97 -1.98 -12.58
N LEU A 177 -12.10 -2.67 -11.86
CA LEU A 177 -11.99 -4.13 -11.94
C LEU A 177 -13.25 -4.83 -11.45
N SER A 178 -13.82 -4.39 -10.31
CA SER A 178 -15.08 -4.94 -9.83
C SER A 178 -16.23 -4.64 -10.80
N TYR A 179 -16.32 -3.41 -11.32
CA TYR A 179 -17.32 -3.04 -12.34
C TYR A 179 -17.17 -3.86 -13.62
N ARG A 180 -15.95 -4.05 -14.13
CA ARG A 180 -15.69 -4.87 -15.33
C ARG A 180 -16.07 -6.34 -15.12
N ALA A 181 -16.03 -6.80 -13.89
CA ALA A 181 -16.40 -8.17 -13.51
C ALA A 181 -17.92 -8.36 -13.36
N THR A 182 -18.64 -7.37 -12.82
CA THR A 182 -20.04 -7.51 -12.38
C THR A 182 -21.07 -6.67 -13.14
N GLY A 183 -20.62 -5.60 -13.79
CA GLY A 183 -21.49 -4.54 -14.35
C GLY A 183 -22.12 -3.61 -13.30
N ASP A 184 -21.82 -3.82 -12.01
CA ASP A 184 -22.32 -3.00 -10.90
C ASP A 184 -21.43 -1.77 -10.70
N ASP A 185 -22.03 -0.58 -10.76
CA ASP A 185 -21.35 0.72 -10.69
C ASP A 185 -21.14 1.22 -9.23
N THR A 186 -21.38 0.38 -8.23
CA THR A 186 -21.13 0.70 -6.82
C THR A 186 -19.62 0.82 -6.55
N ARG A 187 -19.21 1.93 -5.91
CA ARG A 187 -17.81 2.21 -5.54
C ARG A 187 -17.47 1.62 -4.17
N SER A 188 -16.20 1.30 -3.97
CA SER A 188 -15.71 0.98 -2.64
C SER A 188 -15.65 2.21 -1.75
N LEU A 189 -16.08 2.06 -0.50
CA LEU A 189 -15.87 3.09 0.52
C LEU A 189 -14.37 3.35 0.73
N CYS A 190 -13.52 2.33 0.60
CA CYS A 190 -12.07 2.44 0.78
C CYS A 190 -11.42 3.38 -0.25
N THR A 191 -11.75 3.23 -1.53
CA THR A 191 -11.18 4.06 -2.61
C THR A 191 -11.64 5.51 -2.47
N THR A 192 -12.96 5.71 -2.37
CA THR A 192 -13.61 7.01 -2.34
C THR A 192 -13.15 7.86 -1.16
N ILE A 193 -13.16 7.31 0.06
CA ILE A 193 -12.75 8.08 1.25
C ILE A 193 -11.26 8.42 1.25
N CYS A 194 -10.41 7.49 0.80
CA CYS A 194 -8.96 7.65 0.91
C CYS A 194 -8.36 8.51 -0.21
N LYS A 195 -9.04 8.67 -1.35
CA LYS A 195 -8.45 9.24 -2.58
C LYS A 195 -9.36 10.19 -3.38
N TRP A 196 -10.66 10.25 -3.06
CA TRP A 196 -11.66 11.06 -3.77
C TRP A 196 -12.36 12.08 -2.86
N THR A 197 -11.81 12.38 -1.68
CA THR A 197 -12.39 13.38 -0.75
C THR A 197 -13.84 13.09 -0.32
N TYR A 198 -14.30 11.83 -0.44
CA TYR A 198 -15.62 11.41 0.01
C TYR A 198 -15.68 11.31 1.53
N LEU A 199 -16.66 11.95 2.15
CA LEU A 199 -16.89 11.93 3.59
C LEU A 199 -17.68 10.69 4.00
N GLY A 200 -16.97 9.57 4.13
CA GLY A 200 -17.60 8.29 4.44
C GLY A 200 -18.35 8.22 5.77
N HIS A 201 -18.27 9.20 6.66
CA HIS A 201 -19.04 9.27 7.91
C HIS A 201 -20.31 10.11 7.80
N ALA A 202 -20.55 10.82 6.69
CA ALA A 202 -21.73 11.67 6.51
C ALA A 202 -23.05 10.89 6.66
N HIS A 203 -23.05 9.59 6.32
CA HIS A 203 -24.21 8.72 6.54
C HIS A 203 -24.63 8.59 8.02
N MET A 204 -23.72 8.82 8.98
CA MET A 204 -24.05 8.79 10.40
C MET A 204 -24.94 9.94 10.82
N GLU A 205 -24.79 11.10 10.17
CA GLU A 205 -25.55 12.30 10.46
C GLU A 205 -26.97 12.23 9.86
N GLN A 206 -27.19 11.32 8.91
CA GLN A 206 -28.46 11.10 8.20
C GLN A 206 -29.30 9.93 8.74
N LEU A 207 -28.98 9.36 9.91
CA LEU A 207 -29.74 8.28 10.54
C LEU A 207 -31.14 8.74 10.99
N ASN A 208 -32.08 8.84 10.05
CA ASN A 208 -33.50 8.58 10.29
C ASN A 208 -33.75 7.09 10.01
N GLU A 209 -34.34 6.39 10.98
CA GLU A 209 -34.38 4.93 11.18
C GLU A 209 -35.10 4.06 10.11
N LYS A 210 -35.14 4.42 8.82
CA LYS A 210 -35.85 3.61 7.81
C LYS A 210 -35.04 3.42 6.53
N ASN A 211 -34.53 2.19 6.37
CA ASN A 211 -33.90 1.56 5.19
C ASN A 211 -32.36 1.57 5.16
N SER A 212 -31.75 0.60 5.84
CA SER A 212 -30.29 0.42 5.97
C SER A 212 -29.64 -0.48 4.90
N ARG A 213 -30.12 -0.47 3.65
CA ARG A 213 -29.52 -1.33 2.59
C ARG A 213 -29.08 -0.61 1.32
N ASP A 214 -29.64 0.56 1.02
CA ASP A 214 -29.21 1.38 -0.10
C ASP A 214 -28.59 2.66 0.46
N MET A 215 -27.26 2.72 0.51
CA MET A 215 -26.54 3.93 0.90
C MET A 215 -26.34 4.78 -0.36
N GLU A 216 -27.27 5.67 -0.64
CA GLU A 216 -27.00 6.77 -1.57
C GLU A 216 -25.69 7.47 -1.13
N ALA A 217 -24.85 7.86 -2.09
CA ALA A 217 -23.53 8.44 -1.83
C ALA A 217 -23.63 9.87 -1.24
N CYS A 218 -24.07 9.98 0.01
CA CYS A 218 -24.27 11.22 0.76
C CYS A 218 -22.98 11.89 1.25
N GLY A 219 -21.82 11.29 1.02
CA GLY A 219 -20.52 11.82 1.46
C GLY A 219 -19.80 12.70 0.44
N TRP A 220 -20.37 12.95 -0.74
CA TRP A 220 -19.79 13.94 -1.66
C TRP A 220 -20.03 15.36 -1.12
N ASP A 221 -18.98 16.19 -1.16
CA ASP A 221 -19.02 17.59 -0.75
C ASP A 221 -19.15 18.45 -2.02
N ASP A 222 -20.40 18.72 -2.42
CA ASP A 222 -20.72 19.43 -3.66
C ASP A 222 -20.03 20.80 -3.73
N ASP A 223 -20.03 21.54 -2.61
CA ASP A 223 -19.38 22.85 -2.49
C ASP A 223 -17.87 22.73 -2.80
N PHE A 224 -17.20 21.71 -2.27
CA PHE A 224 -15.78 21.47 -2.57
C PHE A 224 -15.55 21.16 -4.05
N TRP A 225 -16.36 20.29 -4.67
CA TRP A 225 -16.20 19.94 -6.08
C TRP A 225 -16.47 21.14 -7.01
N GLU A 226 -17.45 21.98 -6.67
CA GLU A 226 -17.69 23.25 -7.37
C GLU A 226 -16.52 24.23 -7.19
N GLU A 227 -16.03 24.41 -5.96
CA GLU A 227 -14.93 25.32 -5.60
C GLU A 227 -13.65 25.02 -6.38
N ILE A 228 -13.29 23.73 -6.54
CA ILE A 228 -12.09 23.32 -7.27
C ILE A 228 -12.26 23.32 -8.80
N GLY A 229 -13.43 23.73 -9.30
CA GLY A 229 -13.73 23.82 -10.73
C GLY A 229 -14.14 22.49 -11.37
N LEU A 230 -14.65 21.54 -10.59
CA LEU A 230 -15.13 20.21 -11.01
C LEU A 230 -16.64 20.00 -10.74
N GLY A 231 -17.42 21.08 -10.63
CA GLY A 231 -18.86 21.02 -10.36
C GLY A 231 -19.70 20.26 -11.41
N ASP A 232 -19.18 20.08 -12.64
CA ASP A 232 -19.81 19.23 -13.66
C ASP A 232 -19.82 17.73 -13.30
N LEU A 233 -19.02 17.31 -12.31
CA LEU A 233 -19.09 15.97 -11.75
C LEU A 233 -20.19 15.81 -10.71
N VAL A 234 -20.73 16.90 -10.15
CA VAL A 234 -21.88 16.89 -9.23
C VAL A 234 -23.18 16.66 -10.01
N GLU A 235 -23.24 17.18 -11.25
CA GLU A 235 -24.37 17.02 -12.15
C GLU A 235 -24.79 15.54 -12.33
N GLY A 236 -26.10 15.30 -12.40
CA GLY A 236 -26.63 13.94 -12.49
C GLY A 236 -26.32 13.10 -11.24
N HIS A 237 -26.26 13.71 -10.06
CA HIS A 237 -26.02 13.05 -8.78
C HIS A 237 -24.73 12.25 -8.78
N HIS A 238 -23.60 12.84 -9.14
CA HIS A 238 -22.30 12.16 -9.09
C HIS A 238 -22.16 10.92 -9.99
N ALA A 239 -22.98 10.80 -11.05
CA ALA A 239 -23.02 9.61 -11.91
C ALA A 239 -21.64 9.21 -12.45
N LYS A 240 -20.81 10.21 -12.80
CA LYS A 240 -19.49 9.97 -13.39
C LYS A 240 -18.47 9.46 -12.39
N ILE A 241 -18.63 9.72 -11.08
CA ILE A 241 -17.63 9.38 -10.05
C ILE A 241 -18.13 8.34 -9.04
N GLY A 242 -19.45 8.16 -8.90
CA GLY A 242 -20.07 7.12 -8.10
C GLY A 242 -21.32 7.59 -7.35
N ARG A 243 -22.48 7.08 -7.75
CA ARG A 243 -23.78 7.31 -7.08
C ARG A 243 -24.00 6.44 -5.84
N SER A 244 -23.38 5.27 -5.83
CA SER A 244 -23.52 4.26 -4.79
C SER A 244 -22.14 3.95 -4.24
N VAL A 245 -22.03 3.89 -2.91
CA VAL A 245 -20.79 3.57 -2.20
C VAL A 245 -21.10 2.53 -1.13
N ALA A 246 -20.32 1.46 -1.07
CA ALA A 246 -20.53 0.40 -0.07
C ALA A 246 -19.24 -0.02 0.63
N PHE A 247 -19.38 -0.59 1.84
CA PHE A 247 -18.26 -1.10 2.62
C PHE A 247 -17.47 -2.15 1.84
N PRO A 248 -16.14 -2.26 2.05
CA PRO A 248 -15.34 -3.32 1.43
C PRO A 248 -15.92 -4.73 1.67
N GLY A 249 -15.94 -5.56 0.63
CA GLY A 249 -16.51 -6.90 0.67
C GLY A 249 -18.03 -6.98 0.49
N HIS A 250 -18.73 -5.86 0.32
CA HIS A 250 -20.15 -5.86 -0.03
C HIS A 250 -20.38 -6.58 -1.38
N PRO A 251 -21.33 -7.53 -1.48
CA PRO A 251 -21.57 -8.28 -2.71
C PRO A 251 -22.10 -7.37 -3.81
N LEU A 252 -21.48 -7.43 -4.99
CA LEU A 252 -21.82 -6.60 -6.14
C LEU A 252 -22.69 -7.34 -7.15
N GLY A 253 -23.78 -6.69 -7.56
CA GLY A 253 -24.74 -7.20 -8.54
C GLY A 253 -25.18 -8.63 -8.22
N SER A 254 -25.15 -9.48 -9.25
CA SER A 254 -25.36 -10.93 -9.11
C SER A 254 -24.05 -11.71 -9.20
N GLY A 255 -22.91 -11.11 -8.86
CA GLY A 255 -21.58 -11.68 -9.03
C GLY A 255 -21.02 -11.53 -10.45
N LEU A 256 -20.14 -12.46 -10.86
CA LEU A 256 -19.52 -12.42 -12.19
C LEU A 256 -20.55 -12.46 -13.32
N THR A 257 -20.44 -11.51 -14.26
CA THR A 257 -21.19 -11.54 -15.51
C THR A 257 -20.79 -12.76 -16.36
N PRO A 258 -21.65 -13.22 -17.29
CA PRO A 258 -21.30 -14.30 -18.21
C PRO A 258 -20.01 -14.05 -19.00
N ALA A 259 -19.78 -12.80 -19.42
CA ALA A 259 -18.56 -12.41 -20.13
C ALA A 259 -17.31 -12.51 -19.25
N ALA A 260 -17.35 -11.89 -18.06
CA ALA A 260 -16.22 -11.91 -17.13
C ALA A 260 -15.91 -13.33 -16.62
N ALA A 261 -16.92 -14.13 -16.32
CA ALA A 261 -16.77 -15.53 -15.91
C ALA A 261 -16.01 -16.35 -16.97
N LYS A 262 -16.40 -16.22 -18.25
CA LYS A 262 -15.71 -16.87 -19.37
C LYS A 262 -14.26 -16.41 -19.53
N GLU A 263 -14.01 -15.11 -19.40
CA GLU A 263 -12.67 -14.52 -19.52
C GLU A 263 -11.75 -14.97 -18.37
N LEU A 264 -12.28 -15.02 -17.14
CA LEU A 264 -11.56 -15.47 -15.94
C LEU A 264 -11.45 -16.99 -15.83
N GLY A 265 -12.30 -17.74 -16.52
CA GLY A 265 -12.37 -19.20 -16.39
C GLY A 265 -13.03 -19.66 -15.08
N LEU A 266 -14.05 -18.92 -14.63
CA LEU A 266 -14.79 -19.16 -13.38
C LEU A 266 -16.29 -19.31 -13.67
N SER A 267 -17.08 -19.65 -12.64
CA SER A 267 -18.54 -19.76 -12.75
C SER A 267 -19.23 -18.40 -12.90
N VAL A 268 -20.29 -18.37 -13.72
CA VAL A 268 -21.21 -17.24 -13.77
C VAL A 268 -21.87 -17.07 -12.40
N GLY A 269 -21.95 -15.84 -11.93
CA GLY A 269 -22.54 -15.53 -10.63
C GLY A 269 -21.64 -15.82 -9.41
N THR A 270 -20.38 -16.20 -9.61
CA THR A 270 -19.41 -16.23 -8.50
C THR A 270 -19.42 -14.85 -7.80
N PRO A 271 -19.66 -14.79 -6.47
CA PRO A 271 -19.75 -13.54 -5.74
C PRO A 271 -18.50 -12.68 -5.90
N VAL A 272 -18.68 -11.37 -6.10
CA VAL A 272 -17.61 -10.38 -6.16
C VAL A 272 -17.88 -9.32 -5.10
N GLY A 273 -16.92 -9.09 -4.21
CA GLY A 273 -17.01 -8.02 -3.22
C GLY A 273 -16.56 -6.67 -3.79
N THR A 274 -17.07 -5.57 -3.24
CA THR A 274 -16.49 -4.23 -3.41
C THR A 274 -15.00 -4.23 -3.11
N SER A 275 -14.29 -3.40 -3.88
CA SER A 275 -12.83 -3.45 -4.00
C SER A 275 -12.09 -2.86 -2.79
N LEU A 276 -10.76 -3.00 -2.77
CA LEU A 276 -9.87 -2.33 -1.82
C LEU A 276 -8.67 -1.72 -2.55
N ILE A 277 -8.09 -0.67 -1.97
CA ILE A 277 -6.73 -0.26 -2.35
C ILE A 277 -5.75 -1.37 -1.91
N ASP A 278 -4.72 -1.64 -2.70
CA ASP A 278 -3.74 -2.72 -2.48
C ASP A 278 -3.08 -2.71 -1.09
N ALA A 279 -2.70 -1.54 -0.58
CA ALA A 279 -2.19 -1.37 0.77
C ALA A 279 -3.25 -1.77 1.81
N HIS A 280 -4.49 -1.34 1.62
CA HIS A 280 -5.60 -1.62 2.54
C HIS A 280 -5.98 -3.10 2.54
N ALA A 281 -5.96 -3.77 1.38
CA ALA A 281 -6.11 -5.22 1.31
C ALA A 281 -4.99 -5.95 2.07
N GLY A 282 -3.74 -5.46 1.94
CA GLY A 282 -2.63 -5.93 2.76
C GLY A 282 -2.86 -5.71 4.26
N GLY A 283 -3.41 -4.56 4.62
CA GLY A 283 -3.78 -4.21 5.99
C GLY A 283 -4.83 -5.15 6.59
N MET A 284 -5.92 -5.37 5.86
CA MET A 284 -7.04 -6.22 6.25
C MET A 284 -6.58 -7.66 6.46
N GLY A 285 -5.72 -8.18 5.57
CA GLY A 285 -5.25 -9.57 5.65
C GLY A 285 -4.46 -9.92 6.91
N ILE A 286 -3.96 -8.93 7.66
CA ILE A 286 -3.13 -9.17 8.86
C ILE A 286 -3.62 -8.46 10.12
N MET A 287 -4.57 -7.54 10.04
CA MET A 287 -5.02 -6.72 11.19
C MET A 287 -5.44 -7.57 12.40
N GLU A 288 -6.15 -8.68 12.16
CA GLU A 288 -6.63 -9.58 13.22
C GLU A 288 -5.65 -10.70 13.60
N SER A 289 -4.51 -10.85 12.92
CA SER A 289 -3.54 -11.89 13.24
C SER A 289 -3.00 -11.70 14.68
N VAL A 290 -2.92 -12.76 15.49
CA VAL A 290 -2.30 -12.74 16.84
C VAL A 290 -1.61 -14.09 17.07
N PRO A 291 -0.45 -14.16 17.75
CA PRO A 291 0.08 -15.45 18.20
C PRO A 291 -0.85 -16.03 19.27
N VAL A 292 -1.19 -17.31 19.14
CA VAL A 292 -2.02 -18.06 20.10
C VAL A 292 -1.47 -17.97 21.55
N SER A 293 -0.16 -17.72 21.71
CA SER A 293 0.54 -17.66 23.00
C SER A 293 0.43 -16.34 23.77
N GLN A 294 -0.22 -15.29 23.23
CA GLN A 294 -0.44 -14.02 23.94
C GLN A 294 -1.92 -13.78 24.30
N TYR A 295 -2.76 -14.83 24.26
CA TYR A 295 -4.14 -14.82 24.74
C TYR A 295 -4.25 -14.79 26.28
N GLU A 296 -3.27 -14.22 26.98
CA GLU A 296 -3.36 -13.98 28.42
C GLU A 296 -3.98 -12.59 28.68
N GLU A 297 -5.29 -12.63 28.91
CA GLU A 297 -6.14 -11.75 29.73
C GLU A 297 -6.73 -10.43 29.17
N LYS A 298 -8.08 -10.39 29.28
CA LYS A 298 -8.97 -9.29 29.71
C LYS A 298 -9.31 -8.12 28.79
N GLU A 299 -8.74 -7.97 27.60
CA GLU A 299 -9.23 -6.97 26.64
C GLU A 299 -10.32 -7.54 25.74
N ASN A 300 -11.45 -6.82 25.62
CA ASN A 300 -12.51 -7.13 24.69
C ASN A 300 -11.90 -7.19 23.28
N GLY A 301 -12.10 -8.28 22.51
CA GLY A 301 -11.35 -8.54 21.28
C GLY A 301 -11.40 -7.42 20.23
N LYS A 302 -12.44 -6.58 20.26
CA LYS A 302 -12.57 -5.40 19.39
C LYS A 302 -11.70 -4.20 19.80
N GLU A 303 -11.24 -4.11 21.05
CA GLU A 303 -10.30 -3.05 21.51
C GLU A 303 -8.86 -3.43 21.14
N ALA A 304 -8.54 -4.72 21.16
CA ALA A 304 -7.19 -5.24 20.94
C ALA A 304 -6.63 -4.92 19.54
N ILE A 305 -7.49 -4.76 18.54
CA ILE A 305 -7.09 -4.36 17.18
C ILE A 305 -6.73 -2.87 17.08
N CYS A 306 -7.27 -2.01 17.97
CA CYS A 306 -6.91 -0.58 18.03
C CYS A 306 -5.53 -0.34 18.62
N HIS A 307 -4.95 -1.33 19.29
CA HIS A 307 -3.60 -1.26 19.84
C HIS A 307 -2.51 -1.62 18.81
N ARG A 308 -2.89 -1.93 17.58
CA ARG A 308 -2.00 -2.42 16.52
C ARG A 308 -1.75 -1.36 15.46
N MET A 309 -0.55 -1.40 14.89
CA MET A 309 -0.23 -0.71 13.65
C MET A 309 0.24 -1.73 12.63
N VAL A 310 -0.38 -1.69 11.46
CA VAL A 310 -0.04 -2.54 10.32
C VAL A 310 0.91 -1.78 9.41
N LEU A 311 2.03 -2.42 9.07
CA LEU A 311 2.98 -1.89 8.10
C LEU A 311 2.90 -2.71 6.83
N VAL A 312 2.41 -2.08 5.76
CA VAL A 312 2.42 -2.68 4.43
C VAL A 312 3.62 -2.14 3.69
N CYS A 313 4.64 -2.98 3.56
CA CYS A 313 5.95 -2.59 3.06
C CYS A 313 6.18 -3.08 1.63
N GLY A 314 6.77 -2.22 0.80
CA GLY A 314 7.23 -2.49 -0.55
C GLY A 314 8.16 -1.39 -1.03
N THR A 315 7.99 -0.93 -2.27
CA THR A 315 8.68 0.25 -2.84
C THR A 315 8.56 1.47 -1.92
N PHE A 316 7.36 1.66 -1.36
CA PHE A 316 7.02 2.59 -0.28
C PHE A 316 6.41 1.79 0.88
N THR A 317 6.25 2.42 2.04
CA THR A 317 5.58 1.79 3.20
C THR A 317 4.38 2.60 3.65
N CYS A 318 3.26 1.91 3.85
CA CYS A 318 2.04 2.46 4.45
C CYS A 318 1.89 1.99 5.90
N HIS A 319 1.58 2.93 6.80
CA HIS A 319 1.39 2.71 8.24
C HIS A 319 -0.09 2.91 8.56
N MET A 320 -0.80 1.82 8.84
CA MET A 320 -2.23 1.85 9.09
C MET A 320 -2.55 1.52 10.53
N ALA A 321 -3.31 2.38 11.19
CA ALA A 321 -3.83 2.16 12.54
C ALA A 321 -5.31 2.46 12.58
N ILE A 322 -6.07 1.72 13.38
CA ILE A 322 -7.52 1.92 13.52
C ILE A 322 -7.89 2.32 14.93
N SER A 323 -8.97 3.10 15.05
CA SER A 323 -9.48 3.59 16.33
C SER A 323 -11.00 3.65 16.31
N ARG A 324 -11.64 3.53 17.47
CA ARG A 324 -13.11 3.69 17.59
C ARG A 324 -13.56 5.14 17.48
N ASN A 325 -12.73 6.04 18.00
CA ASN A 325 -13.01 7.46 18.01
C ASN A 325 -12.30 8.15 16.85
N LYS A 326 -12.86 9.25 16.38
CA LYS A 326 -12.21 10.10 15.39
C LYS A 326 -10.94 10.72 15.99
N VAL A 327 -9.77 10.42 15.40
CA VAL A 327 -8.47 10.98 15.81
C VAL A 327 -7.82 11.68 14.62
N SER A 328 -7.79 13.01 14.66
CA SER A 328 -7.12 13.83 13.63
C SER A 328 -5.66 14.09 14.01
N ILE A 329 -4.74 13.79 13.09
CA ILE A 329 -3.30 13.86 13.33
C ILE A 329 -2.65 14.64 12.19
N PRO A 330 -2.01 15.80 12.45
CA PRO A 330 -1.32 16.57 11.43
C PRO A 330 -0.26 15.73 10.70
N GLY A 331 -0.22 15.84 9.37
CA GLY A 331 0.75 15.13 8.51
C GLY A 331 0.50 13.63 8.33
N LEU A 332 -0.64 13.12 8.80
CA LEU A 332 -1.16 11.80 8.44
C LEU A 332 -2.50 11.94 7.73
N TRP A 333 -2.80 10.98 6.87
CA TRP A 333 -4.08 10.89 6.20
C TRP A 333 -5.11 10.23 7.12
N GLY A 334 -6.38 10.53 6.89
CA GLY A 334 -7.49 10.20 7.77
C GLY A 334 -7.79 11.32 8.79
N PRO A 335 -8.70 11.07 9.74
CA PRO A 335 -9.29 9.77 10.05
C PRO A 335 -10.38 9.38 9.04
N TYR A 336 -10.26 8.18 8.47
CA TYR A 336 -11.18 7.65 7.46
C TYR A 336 -12.12 6.61 8.07
N TRP A 337 -13.41 6.92 8.16
CA TRP A 337 -14.40 6.00 8.69
C TRP A 337 -14.62 4.78 7.79
N SER A 338 -14.53 3.58 8.38
CA SER A 338 -14.77 2.27 7.76
C SER A 338 -13.99 2.01 6.47
N ALA A 339 -12.83 2.67 6.31
CA ALA A 339 -11.99 2.52 5.12
C ALA A 339 -11.22 1.19 5.06
N LEU A 340 -11.09 0.51 6.20
CA LEU A 340 -10.35 -0.76 6.32
C LEU A 340 -11.19 -1.82 7.05
N VAL A 341 -11.56 -1.55 8.30
CA VAL A 341 -12.44 -2.41 9.12
C VAL A 341 -13.75 -1.67 9.33
N PRO A 342 -14.92 -2.28 9.06
CA PRO A 342 -16.21 -1.66 9.30
C PRO A 342 -16.34 -1.15 10.75
N GLU A 343 -16.90 0.05 10.91
CA GLU A 343 -17.12 0.71 12.20
C GLU A 343 -15.86 1.24 12.92
N PHE A 344 -14.73 1.36 12.23
CA PHE A 344 -13.51 1.97 12.78
C PHE A 344 -13.00 3.13 11.93
N TRP A 345 -12.36 4.10 12.57
CA TRP A 345 -11.61 5.17 11.93
C TRP A 345 -10.19 4.71 11.64
N LEU A 346 -9.78 4.79 10.37
CA LEU A 346 -8.43 4.52 9.90
C LEU A 346 -7.59 5.80 9.90
N THR A 347 -6.39 5.73 10.49
CA THR A 347 -5.31 6.68 10.29
C THR A 347 -4.26 6.03 9.37
N GLU A 348 -3.85 6.75 8.33
CA GLU A 348 -2.92 6.28 7.30
C GLU A 348 -1.68 7.19 7.22
N GLY A 349 -0.56 6.74 7.80
CA GLY A 349 0.76 7.33 7.59
C GLY A 349 1.50 6.67 6.42
N GLY A 350 2.63 7.26 6.01
CA GLY A 350 3.49 6.59 5.05
C GLY A 350 4.91 7.14 4.96
N GLN A 351 5.78 6.31 4.39
CA GLN A 351 7.14 6.66 3.98
C GLN A 351 7.25 6.51 2.46
N SER A 352 7.54 7.61 1.76
CA SER A 352 7.46 7.71 0.29
C SER A 352 8.47 6.80 -0.44
N ALA A 353 9.61 6.50 0.18
CA ALA A 353 10.61 5.60 -0.37
C ALA A 353 11.19 4.71 0.76
N THR A 354 10.97 3.40 0.66
CA THR A 354 11.52 2.41 1.59
C THR A 354 12.28 1.33 0.82
N GLY A 355 11.58 0.43 0.14
CA GLY A 355 12.21 -0.53 -0.78
C GLY A 355 12.96 0.16 -1.91
N ALA A 356 12.36 1.18 -2.54
CA ALA A 356 13.02 1.96 -3.58
C ALA A 356 14.29 2.65 -3.09
N LEU A 357 14.33 3.09 -1.83
CA LEU A 357 15.52 3.71 -1.26
C LEU A 357 16.64 2.68 -1.07
N LEU A 358 16.32 1.48 -0.60
CA LEU A 358 17.29 0.39 -0.48
C LEU A 358 17.84 -0.01 -1.83
N ASP A 359 16.97 -0.19 -2.82
CA ASP A 359 17.36 -0.49 -4.20
C ASP A 359 18.26 0.63 -4.75
N TYR A 360 17.86 1.90 -4.61
CA TYR A 360 18.65 3.05 -5.05
C TYR A 360 20.06 3.07 -4.43
N ILE A 361 20.16 2.88 -3.11
CA ILE A 361 21.46 2.86 -2.41
C ILE A 361 22.35 1.72 -2.90
N VAL A 362 21.75 0.54 -3.10
CA VAL A 362 22.46 -0.65 -3.55
C VAL A 362 22.90 -0.52 -5.00
N GLU A 363 22.00 -0.17 -5.91
CA GLU A 363 22.23 -0.12 -7.35
C GLU A 363 23.24 0.96 -7.75
N ASN A 364 23.27 2.08 -7.02
CA ASN A 364 24.17 3.20 -7.33
C ASN A 364 25.56 3.07 -6.71
N HIS A 365 25.85 1.99 -5.98
CA HIS A 365 27.18 1.76 -5.42
C HIS A 365 28.09 0.99 -6.39
N VAL A 366 29.37 1.36 -6.48
CA VAL A 366 30.33 0.76 -7.43
C VAL A 366 30.56 -0.74 -7.22
N ALA A 367 30.39 -1.23 -5.99
CA ALA A 367 30.51 -2.66 -5.68
C ALA A 367 29.30 -3.51 -6.11
N SER A 368 28.18 -2.87 -6.50
CA SER A 368 26.91 -3.53 -6.79
C SER A 368 26.98 -4.57 -7.92
N PRO A 369 27.61 -4.29 -9.09
CA PRO A 369 27.67 -5.27 -10.17
C PRO A 369 28.43 -6.54 -9.79
N CYS A 370 29.52 -6.41 -9.03
CA CYS A 370 30.31 -7.55 -8.55
C CYS A 370 29.49 -8.41 -7.57
N LEU A 371 28.82 -7.76 -6.62
CA LEU A 371 27.95 -8.42 -5.64
C LEU A 371 26.76 -9.11 -6.30
N ALA A 372 26.13 -8.47 -7.30
CA ALA A 372 25.03 -9.05 -8.05
C ALA A 372 25.46 -10.32 -8.80
N ASN A 373 26.63 -10.31 -9.45
CA ASN A 373 27.19 -11.49 -10.11
C ASN A 373 27.49 -12.62 -9.10
N ARG A 374 28.05 -12.28 -7.93
CA ARG A 374 28.31 -13.26 -6.87
C ARG A 374 27.02 -13.86 -6.31
N ALA A 375 26.01 -13.03 -6.08
CA ALA A 375 24.69 -13.47 -5.60
C ALA A 375 24.02 -14.41 -6.62
N ALA A 376 24.08 -14.06 -7.91
CA ALA A 376 23.56 -14.92 -8.99
C ALA A 376 24.28 -16.27 -9.05
N TYR A 377 25.62 -16.28 -9.00
CA TYR A 377 26.41 -17.51 -8.98
C TYR A 377 26.07 -18.41 -7.77
N GLN A 378 25.84 -17.80 -6.61
CA GLN A 378 25.48 -18.51 -5.37
C GLN A 378 23.98 -18.83 -5.25
N SER A 379 23.17 -18.49 -6.26
CA SER A 379 21.71 -18.63 -6.21
C SER A 379 21.07 -18.01 -4.96
N THR A 380 21.62 -16.90 -4.48
CA THR A 380 21.15 -16.14 -3.31
C THR A 380 20.73 -14.73 -3.73
N SER A 381 20.04 -14.01 -2.84
CA SER A 381 19.72 -12.60 -3.09
C SER A 381 20.93 -11.71 -2.76
N LEU A 382 21.05 -10.58 -3.47
CA LEU A 382 22.07 -9.58 -3.16
C LEU A 382 21.98 -9.12 -1.70
N PHE A 383 20.78 -8.93 -1.17
CA PHE A 383 20.57 -8.51 0.21
C PHE A 383 20.97 -9.57 1.23
N GLU A 384 20.76 -10.85 0.95
CA GLU A 384 21.24 -11.94 1.80
C GLU A 384 22.77 -11.95 1.84
N LEU A 385 23.43 -11.68 0.71
CA LEU A 385 24.88 -11.52 0.66
C LEU A 385 25.36 -10.30 1.47
N LEU A 386 24.68 -9.15 1.38
CA LEU A 386 24.98 -7.98 2.22
C LEU A 386 24.83 -8.31 3.72
N ASN A 387 23.80 -9.07 4.10
CA ASN A 387 23.60 -9.49 5.48
C ASN A 387 24.76 -10.36 6.00
N ARG A 388 25.21 -11.33 5.20
CA ARG A 388 26.36 -12.17 5.56
C ARG A 388 27.64 -11.34 5.72
N ILE A 389 27.83 -10.31 4.87
CA ILE A 389 28.95 -9.36 5.02
C ILE A 389 28.85 -8.62 6.36
N LEU A 390 27.67 -8.10 6.70
CA LEU A 390 27.43 -7.41 7.98
C LEU A 390 27.70 -8.34 9.18
N GLU A 391 27.22 -9.58 9.14
CA GLU A 391 27.47 -10.58 10.18
C GLU A 391 28.97 -10.87 10.35
N SER A 392 29.70 -11.06 9.24
CA SER A 392 31.16 -11.22 9.26
C SER A 392 31.85 -9.99 9.86
N MET A 393 31.45 -8.78 9.47
CA MET A 393 32.01 -7.54 10.02
C MET A 393 31.74 -7.40 11.51
N MET A 394 30.55 -7.80 11.97
CA MET A 394 30.18 -7.78 13.38
C MET A 394 31.15 -8.63 14.21
N HIS A 395 31.46 -9.83 13.72
CA HIS A 395 32.42 -10.73 14.35
C HIS A 395 33.86 -10.22 14.26
N ASP A 396 34.31 -9.79 13.07
CA ASP A 396 35.69 -9.32 12.84
C ASP A 396 36.04 -8.08 13.67
N MET A 397 35.06 -7.20 13.90
CA MET A 397 35.23 -5.94 14.64
C MET A 397 34.88 -6.07 16.14
N GLU A 398 34.50 -7.27 16.59
CA GLU A 398 34.08 -7.55 17.98
C GLU A 398 32.99 -6.60 18.50
N VAL A 399 32.06 -6.17 17.64
CA VAL A 399 30.96 -5.30 18.04
C VAL A 399 29.81 -6.11 18.67
N PRO A 400 29.13 -5.57 19.70
CA PRO A 400 28.21 -6.36 20.53
C PRO A 400 26.90 -6.76 19.82
N PHE A 401 26.50 -6.05 18.77
CA PHE A 401 25.31 -6.34 17.99
C PHE A 401 25.39 -5.65 16.61
N LEU A 402 24.65 -6.18 15.63
CA LEU A 402 24.70 -5.74 14.23
C LEU A 402 24.47 -4.23 14.06
N ALA A 403 23.54 -3.65 14.83
CA ALA A 403 23.23 -2.22 14.77
C ALA A 403 24.40 -1.30 15.16
N ALA A 404 25.36 -1.80 15.95
CA ALA A 404 26.50 -1.00 16.38
C ALA A 404 27.51 -0.74 15.24
N LEU A 405 27.45 -1.51 14.14
CA LEU A 405 28.31 -1.32 12.98
C LEU A 405 28.15 0.06 12.32
N THR A 406 26.98 0.68 12.46
CA THR A 406 26.66 1.99 11.86
C THR A 406 26.76 3.14 12.86
N LYS A 407 27.53 2.97 13.95
CA LYS A 407 27.70 4.01 14.98
C LYS A 407 28.09 5.38 14.39
N ASP A 408 28.92 5.39 13.35
CA ASP A 408 29.47 6.61 12.76
C ASP A 408 28.90 6.91 11.35
N ILE A 409 27.88 6.16 10.88
CA ILE A 409 27.22 6.38 9.58
C ILE A 409 25.70 6.47 9.76
N HIS A 410 25.10 7.54 9.24
CA HIS A 410 23.69 7.83 9.44
C HIS A 410 23.02 8.24 8.14
N VAL A 411 21.79 7.77 7.94
CA VAL A 411 20.97 8.08 6.77
C VAL A 411 19.66 8.72 7.21
N LEU A 412 19.40 9.94 6.74
CA LEU A 412 18.06 10.54 6.74
C LEU A 412 17.35 10.06 5.46
N PRO A 413 16.26 9.27 5.56
CA PRO A 413 15.70 8.55 4.41
C PRO A 413 14.79 9.39 3.50
N ASP A 414 14.71 10.71 3.69
CA ASP A 414 13.76 11.60 3.02
C ASP A 414 14.19 11.92 1.55
N PHE A 415 14.68 10.92 0.80
CA PHE A 415 15.19 11.06 -0.57
C PHE A 415 14.10 11.42 -1.59
N HIS A 416 12.84 11.10 -1.28
CA HIS A 416 11.67 11.42 -2.09
C HIS A 416 10.66 12.24 -1.29
N GLY A 417 11.17 13.23 -0.54
CA GLY A 417 10.36 14.00 0.40
C GLY A 417 9.93 13.18 1.62
N LYS A 418 9.16 13.81 2.49
CA LYS A 418 8.68 13.23 3.75
C LYS A 418 7.16 13.33 3.84
N ARG A 419 6.48 12.21 3.58
CA ARG A 419 5.02 12.13 3.68
C ARG A 419 4.53 12.29 5.12
N SER A 420 4.99 11.45 6.04
CA SER A 420 4.56 11.50 7.45
C SER A 420 5.75 11.51 8.42
N PRO A 421 5.61 12.12 9.61
CA PRO A 421 4.50 12.95 10.07
C PRO A 421 4.62 14.44 9.68
N ILE A 422 5.68 14.84 8.96
CA ILE A 422 5.97 16.27 8.70
C ILE A 422 5.23 16.83 7.49
N ALA A 423 4.84 15.99 6.52
CA ALA A 423 4.21 16.40 5.26
C ALA A 423 5.01 17.48 4.49
N ASP A 424 6.29 17.21 4.27
CA ASP A 424 7.18 18.06 3.46
C ASP A 424 7.67 17.32 2.21
N PRO A 425 7.05 17.53 1.03
CA PRO A 425 7.49 16.89 -0.21
C PRO A 425 8.84 17.44 -0.72
N LYS A 426 9.32 18.59 -0.20
CA LYS A 426 10.59 19.20 -0.59
C LYS A 426 11.77 18.70 0.24
N ALA A 427 11.51 17.97 1.33
CA ALA A 427 12.55 17.35 2.15
C ALA A 427 13.51 16.51 1.29
N LYS A 428 14.78 16.47 1.73
CA LYS A 428 15.86 15.78 1.02
C LYS A 428 16.57 14.80 1.95
N GLY A 429 17.04 13.71 1.35
CA GLY A 429 17.85 12.72 2.03
C GLY A 429 19.24 13.25 2.39
N MET A 430 19.85 12.64 3.39
CA MET A 430 21.21 12.93 3.82
C MET A 430 21.92 11.64 4.18
N ILE A 431 23.19 11.52 3.79
CA ILE A 431 24.09 10.48 4.27
C ILE A 431 25.24 11.19 4.97
N SER A 432 25.51 10.81 6.22
CA SER A 432 26.62 11.31 7.03
C SER A 432 27.55 10.16 7.41
N GLY A 433 28.83 10.44 7.61
CA GLY A 433 29.84 9.43 7.95
C GLY A 433 30.56 8.78 6.77
N LEU A 434 30.54 9.42 5.59
CA LEU A 434 31.21 8.90 4.39
C LEU A 434 32.74 8.94 4.53
N THR A 435 33.38 7.88 4.06
CA THR A 435 34.84 7.78 3.88
C THR A 435 35.15 7.57 2.40
N LEU A 436 36.43 7.43 2.03
CA LEU A 436 36.85 7.08 0.66
C LEU A 436 36.76 5.57 0.37
N ASP A 437 36.23 4.76 1.30
CA ASP A 437 36.04 3.32 1.09
C ASP A 437 34.91 3.07 0.08
N THR A 438 35.22 2.30 -0.96
CA THR A 438 34.28 1.89 -2.01
C THR A 438 34.09 0.37 -2.04
N SER A 439 34.47 -0.31 -0.96
CA SER A 439 34.39 -1.77 -0.84
C SER A 439 32.97 -2.28 -0.68
N GLU A 440 32.79 -3.60 -0.81
CA GLU A 440 31.53 -4.28 -0.49
C GLU A 440 31.15 -4.12 0.99
N LYS A 441 32.14 -3.95 1.88
CA LYS A 441 31.91 -3.69 3.32
C LYS A 441 31.28 -2.32 3.54
N GLN A 442 31.76 -1.29 2.83
CA GLN A 442 31.12 0.02 2.87
C GLN A 442 29.67 -0.04 2.39
N LEU A 443 29.40 -0.76 1.29
CA LEU A 443 28.03 -0.88 0.78
C LEU A 443 27.12 -1.56 1.80
N ALA A 444 27.62 -2.61 2.47
CA ALA A 444 26.90 -3.29 3.51
C ALA A 444 26.54 -2.34 4.68
N LEU A 445 27.49 -1.50 5.12
CA LEU A 445 27.25 -0.48 6.15
C LEU A 445 26.24 0.58 5.71
N LEU A 446 26.32 1.07 4.46
CA LEU A 446 25.40 2.07 3.94
C LEU A 446 23.98 1.50 3.78
N TYR A 447 23.87 0.26 3.31
CA TYR A 447 22.62 -0.50 3.31
C TYR A 447 22.03 -0.61 4.72
N LEU A 448 22.83 -1.01 5.71
CA LEU A 448 22.39 -1.11 7.11
C LEU A 448 21.96 0.24 7.69
N ALA A 449 22.71 1.31 7.44
CA ALA A 449 22.36 2.65 7.91
C ALA A 449 21.07 3.15 7.26
N THR A 450 20.81 2.78 6.00
CA THR A 450 19.56 3.08 5.30
C THR A 450 18.37 2.33 5.91
N VAL A 451 18.55 1.03 6.20
CA VAL A 451 17.55 0.21 6.93
C VAL A 451 17.19 0.87 8.27
N GLN A 452 18.19 1.33 9.04
CA GLN A 452 17.97 2.03 10.31
C GLN A 452 17.30 3.39 10.12
N GLY A 453 17.70 4.18 9.12
CA GLY A 453 17.05 5.45 8.77
C GLY A 453 15.55 5.27 8.53
N ILE A 454 15.16 4.26 7.75
CA ILE A 454 13.76 3.90 7.51
C ILE A 454 13.06 3.52 8.81
N ALA A 455 13.69 2.70 9.66
CA ALA A 455 13.15 2.28 10.97
C ALA A 455 12.92 3.47 11.92
N TYR A 456 13.85 4.42 11.98
CA TYR A 456 13.67 5.67 12.75
C TYR A 456 12.52 6.51 12.21
N GLY A 457 12.33 6.57 10.89
CA GLY A 457 11.16 7.21 10.28
C GLY A 457 9.85 6.56 10.72
N THR A 458 9.78 5.23 10.73
CA THR A 458 8.63 4.48 11.28
C THR A 458 8.40 4.80 12.76
N ARG A 459 9.46 4.80 13.57
CA ARG A 459 9.38 5.14 15.00
C ARG A 459 8.80 6.54 15.20
N HIS A 460 9.24 7.53 14.41
CA HIS A 460 8.72 8.89 14.48
C HIS A 460 7.22 8.95 14.16
N ILE A 461 6.75 8.23 13.14
CA ILE A 461 5.31 8.14 12.81
C ILE A 461 4.53 7.56 14.00
N VAL A 462 5.04 6.49 14.60
CA VAL A 462 4.41 5.82 15.75
C VAL A 462 4.32 6.73 16.98
N GLU A 463 5.44 7.36 17.35
CA GLU A 463 5.51 8.29 18.48
C GLU A 463 4.58 9.50 18.26
N HIS A 464 4.51 10.01 17.03
CA HIS A 464 3.59 11.07 16.65
C HIS A 464 2.13 10.64 16.77
N CYS A 465 1.76 9.45 16.28
CA CYS A 465 0.40 8.94 16.48
C CYS A 465 0.04 8.79 17.96
N ASN A 466 0.98 8.28 18.78
CA ASN A 466 0.79 8.09 20.21
C ASN A 466 0.55 9.42 20.96
N SER A 467 1.17 10.51 20.52
CA SER A 467 1.00 11.82 21.17
C SER A 467 -0.37 12.45 20.90
N TYR A 468 -1.10 12.01 19.87
CA TYR A 468 -2.44 12.50 19.51
C TYR A 468 -3.60 11.61 19.98
N GLY A 469 -3.33 10.65 20.87
CA GLY A 469 -4.38 9.89 21.56
C GLY A 469 -4.59 8.47 21.06
N HIS A 470 -3.87 8.02 20.03
CA HIS A 470 -3.67 6.59 19.89
C HIS A 470 -2.84 6.07 21.05
N LYS A 471 -3.20 4.92 21.60
CA LYS A 471 -2.40 4.26 22.65
C LYS A 471 -2.07 2.89 22.13
N TYR A 472 -0.90 2.72 21.52
CA TYR A 472 -0.57 1.41 20.97
C TYR A 472 0.17 0.54 21.99
N ARG A 473 -0.21 -0.73 22.07
CA ARG A 473 0.72 -1.82 22.41
C ARG A 473 1.18 -2.36 21.07
N LEU A 474 2.18 -1.73 20.43
CA LEU A 474 2.53 -2.10 19.05
C LEU A 474 2.98 -3.56 18.98
N THR A 475 2.06 -4.40 18.55
CA THR A 475 2.37 -5.65 17.87
C THR A 475 2.42 -5.29 16.40
N TYR A 476 3.63 -5.17 15.87
CA TYR A 476 3.84 -4.88 14.46
C TYR A 476 3.49 -6.12 13.66
N PHE A 477 2.54 -5.99 12.74
CA PHE A 477 2.31 -7.00 11.72
C PHE A 477 2.92 -6.49 10.43
N LEU A 478 4.02 -7.13 10.04
CA LEU A 478 4.75 -6.76 8.84
C LEU A 478 4.24 -7.64 7.69
N HIS A 479 3.50 -7.04 6.76
CA HIS A 479 3.32 -7.66 5.45
C HIS A 479 4.44 -7.15 4.55
N VAL A 480 5.49 -7.95 4.43
CA VAL A 480 6.61 -7.67 3.52
C VAL A 480 6.24 -8.17 2.13
N VAL A 481 6.07 -7.25 1.18
CA VAL A 481 6.20 -7.61 -0.23
C VAL A 481 7.61 -7.22 -0.66
N GLY A 482 8.52 -8.20 -0.71
CA GLY A 482 9.81 -8.04 -1.38
C GLY A 482 10.98 -7.38 -0.64
N LEU A 483 10.90 -7.11 0.67
CA LEU A 483 12.05 -6.59 1.44
C LEU A 483 12.91 -7.70 2.07
N PRO A 484 14.21 -7.43 2.28
CA PRO A 484 15.12 -8.38 2.94
C PRO A 484 14.77 -8.59 4.42
N ARG A 485 15.05 -9.79 4.93
CA ARG A 485 14.84 -10.19 6.35
C ARG A 485 15.46 -9.23 7.37
N THR A 486 16.51 -8.48 7.02
CA THR A 486 17.23 -7.57 7.92
C THR A 486 16.36 -6.42 8.43
N LEU A 487 15.50 -5.84 7.59
CA LEU A 487 14.63 -4.73 7.98
C LEU A 487 13.64 -5.14 9.09
N CYS A 488 13.30 -6.43 9.13
CA CYS A 488 12.40 -7.02 10.12
C CYS A 488 13.05 -7.09 11.51
N THR A 489 14.33 -7.49 11.59
CA THR A 489 15.08 -7.64 12.84
C THR A 489 15.47 -6.29 13.47
N PHE A 490 15.65 -5.24 12.66
CA PHE A 490 16.00 -3.91 13.17
C PHE A 490 14.82 -3.14 13.76
N ASN A 491 13.63 -3.27 13.16
CA ASN A 491 12.41 -2.64 13.71
C ASN A 491 12.08 -3.15 15.13
N SER A 492 12.43 -4.40 15.47
CA SER A 492 12.22 -4.95 16.82
C SER A 492 13.30 -4.58 17.84
N MET A 493 14.52 -4.25 17.41
CA MET A 493 15.63 -3.91 18.33
C MET A 493 15.62 -2.43 18.74
N GLN A 494 15.21 -1.52 17.86
CA GLN A 494 15.26 -0.07 18.12
C GLN A 494 13.96 0.55 18.60
N ILE A 495 12.88 -0.23 18.51
CA ILE A 495 11.60 0.05 19.08
C ILE A 495 11.33 -1.07 20.08
N SER A 496 11.17 -0.77 21.37
CA SER A 496 11.00 -1.79 22.44
C SER A 496 9.65 -2.53 22.35
N LEU A 497 9.39 -3.25 21.25
CA LEU A 497 8.06 -3.69 20.82
C LEU A 497 8.12 -5.02 20.05
N VAL A 498 7.00 -5.76 20.04
CA VAL A 498 6.91 -7.13 19.46
C VAL A 498 6.63 -7.05 17.96
N VAL A 499 7.44 -7.74 17.14
CA VAL A 499 7.27 -7.82 15.67
C VAL A 499 6.84 -9.22 15.27
N GLN A 500 5.76 -9.33 14.49
CA GLN A 500 5.27 -10.56 13.89
C GLN A 500 5.36 -10.49 12.35
N LEU A 501 5.82 -11.59 11.75
CA LEU A 501 6.12 -11.71 10.33
C LEU A 501 5.21 -12.72 9.64
N PHE A 502 4.70 -12.38 8.46
CA PHE A 502 4.02 -13.29 7.55
C PHE A 502 4.82 -13.43 6.25
N PHE A 503 5.13 -14.67 5.86
CA PHE A 503 5.83 -14.98 4.60
C PHE A 503 4.89 -15.73 3.64
N GLN A 504 4.94 -15.41 2.35
CA GLN A 504 4.51 -16.36 1.31
C GLN A 504 5.61 -17.42 1.15
N GLU A 505 5.28 -18.70 1.30
CA GLU A 505 6.23 -19.81 1.46
C GLU A 505 7.12 -20.07 0.22
N LYS A 506 8.45 -20.04 0.44
CA LYS A 506 9.41 -21.15 0.18
C LYS A 506 10.84 -20.72 0.56
N VAL A 507 11.14 -20.62 1.86
CA VAL A 507 12.52 -20.68 2.38
C VAL A 507 12.50 -21.28 3.78
N ASN A 508 12.75 -22.59 3.87
CA ASN A 508 13.02 -23.28 5.13
C ASN A 508 14.30 -22.70 5.76
N LEU A 509 14.17 -22.10 6.94
CA LEU A 509 15.11 -22.20 8.07
C LEU A 509 14.53 -21.38 9.24
N PHE A 510 14.01 -22.07 10.26
CA PHE A 510 13.52 -21.48 11.51
C PHE A 510 14.25 -22.16 12.68
N PHE A 511 14.99 -21.37 13.45
CA PHE A 511 15.02 -21.29 14.92
C PHE A 511 16.18 -20.34 15.29
N TRP A 512 16.09 -19.69 16.45
CA TRP A 512 17.01 -18.67 17.02
C TRP A 512 16.69 -17.22 16.64
N VAL A 513 15.93 -16.52 17.50
CA VAL A 513 16.36 -15.40 18.35
C VAL A 513 15.23 -15.15 19.36
N LEU A 514 15.27 -15.86 20.49
CA LEU A 514 14.43 -15.61 21.67
C LEU A 514 15.27 -15.84 22.95
N PRO A 515 16.41 -15.14 23.06
CA PRO A 515 16.66 -14.40 24.29
C PRO A 515 17.24 -13.01 23.97
N PHE A 516 17.34 -12.15 24.99
CA PHE A 516 17.93 -10.78 24.96
C PHE A 516 16.96 -9.59 24.81
N LEU A 517 15.72 -9.75 25.30
CA LEU A 517 14.81 -8.63 25.58
C LEU A 517 14.89 -8.07 27.03
N VAL A 518 15.87 -8.47 27.86
CA VAL A 518 15.78 -8.25 29.33
C VAL A 518 16.74 -7.21 29.93
N LEU A 519 17.77 -6.71 29.25
CA LEU A 519 18.82 -5.93 29.94
C LEU A 519 18.71 -4.40 29.94
N LEU A 520 17.63 -3.81 29.40
CA LEU A 520 17.42 -2.35 29.41
C LEU A 520 16.18 -1.88 30.20
N LEU A 521 15.50 -2.78 30.92
CA LEU A 521 14.31 -2.49 31.74
C LEU A 521 14.53 -2.58 33.26
N GLN A 522 15.77 -2.50 33.76
CA GLN A 522 16.02 -2.43 35.22
C GLN A 522 16.40 -1.02 35.70
N ARG A 523 15.38 -0.17 35.85
CA ARG A 523 15.24 0.85 36.92
C ARG A 523 13.72 1.08 37.06
N SER A 524 12.99 0.46 37.97
CA SER A 524 12.95 0.68 39.42
C SER A 524 11.98 -0.39 39.96
N THR A 525 12.27 -1.25 40.93
CA THR A 525 12.32 -0.96 42.37
C THR A 525 12.83 -2.24 43.05
N LEU A 526 13.83 -2.09 43.92
CA LEU A 526 14.45 -3.14 44.71
C LEU A 526 13.55 -3.46 45.92
N VAL A 527 13.12 -4.71 46.10
CA VAL A 527 12.87 -5.29 47.43
C VAL A 527 13.42 -6.72 47.42
N LEU A 528 14.54 -6.89 48.11
CA LEU A 528 15.17 -8.18 48.43
C LEU A 528 14.72 -8.64 49.82
N MET A 529 14.60 -9.96 49.97
CA MET A 529 15.02 -10.85 51.09
C MET A 529 13.94 -11.93 51.31
N LYS A 530 14.16 -13.21 50.90
CA LYS A 530 14.93 -14.31 51.55
C LYS A 530 14.36 -14.80 52.90
N PRO A 531 14.57 -16.07 53.31
CA PRO A 531 15.48 -17.10 52.74
C PRO A 531 14.89 -17.94 51.61
#